data_AF-U3B4C1-F1
#
_entry.id   AF-U3B4C1-F1
#
_cell.length_a   1.000
_cell.length_b   1.000
_cell.length_c   1.000
_cell.angle_alpha   90.00
_cell.angle_beta   90.00
_cell.angle_gamma   90.00
#
_symmetry.space_group_name_H-M   'P 1'
#
loop_
_entity.id
_entity.type
_entity.pdbx_description
1 polymer ?
#
loop_
_entity_poly.entity_id
_entity_poly.type
_entity_poly.pdbx_seq_one_letter_code
_entity_poly.pdbx_strand_id
1 'polypeptide(L)'
;MRHLIALAFCFIFLSSQAQACRGQILEDTLFFESLPNPPLNANLVAKVSLPEVSRGTATAEIIQVLTTSTTEIYKGKNFPIKFRFSSCGPNHKNGAEGIIIAKTGIDGEGRLVLYPYMRRYSDDRITPPHLDTDR
;
A
#
# COMPACT_ATOMS: atom_id res chain seq x y z
N MET A 1 -5.42 -50.25 2.74
CA MET A 1 -5.04 -49.18 1.78
C MET A 1 -6.22 -48.24 1.50
N ARG A 2 -6.79 -47.57 2.52
CA ARG A 2 -7.96 -46.67 2.33
C ARG A 2 -7.84 -45.32 3.06
N HIS A 3 -6.87 -45.17 3.97
CA HIS A 3 -6.63 -43.94 4.72
C HIS A 3 -5.51 -43.04 4.16
N LEU A 4 -4.72 -43.53 3.20
CA LEU A 4 -3.61 -42.76 2.59
C LEU A 4 -4.08 -41.77 1.52
N ILE A 5 -5.23 -42.01 0.89
CA ILE A 5 -5.78 -41.11 -0.15
C ILE A 5 -6.35 -39.82 0.49
N ALA A 6 -6.92 -39.92 1.70
CA ALA A 6 -7.46 -38.75 2.41
C ALA A 6 -6.38 -37.76 2.84
N LEU A 7 -5.19 -38.25 3.23
CA LEU A 7 -4.05 -37.42 3.62
C LEU A 7 -3.47 -36.63 2.44
N ALA A 8 -3.45 -37.20 1.23
CA ALA A 8 -2.98 -36.50 0.04
C ALA A 8 -3.90 -35.34 -0.37
N PHE A 9 -5.21 -35.48 -0.22
CA PHE A 9 -6.17 -34.41 -0.54
C PHE A 9 -6.13 -33.23 0.43
N CYS A 10 -5.90 -33.48 1.72
CA CYS A 10 -5.72 -32.39 2.69
C CYS A 10 -4.48 -31.53 2.38
N PHE A 11 -3.37 -32.14 1.97
CA PHE A 11 -2.15 -31.39 1.65
C PHE A 11 -2.31 -30.47 0.42
N ILE A 12 -3.06 -30.89 -0.60
CA ILE A 12 -3.27 -30.07 -1.81
C ILE A 12 -4.15 -28.84 -1.51
N PHE A 13 -5.17 -28.98 -0.65
CA PHE A 13 -6.04 -27.86 -0.25
C PHE A 13 -5.34 -26.86 0.67
N LEU A 14 -4.46 -27.33 1.56
CA LEU A 14 -3.69 -26.49 2.49
C LEU A 14 -2.61 -25.63 1.80
N SER A 15 -2.09 -26.06 0.64
CA SER A 15 -1.11 -25.28 -0.13
C SER A 15 -1.71 -24.11 -0.95
N SER A 16 -3.02 -24.07 -1.16
CA SER A 16 -3.64 -23.07 -2.05
C SER A 16 -3.63 -21.64 -1.51
N GLN A 17 -3.51 -21.45 -0.19
CA GLN A 17 -3.47 -20.10 0.39
C GLN A 17 -2.08 -19.46 0.34
N ALA A 18 -1.01 -20.26 0.22
CA ALA A 18 0.37 -19.77 0.14
C ALA A 18 0.87 -19.58 -1.32
N GLN A 19 0.08 -19.99 -2.32
CA GLN A 19 0.44 -19.91 -3.75
C GLN A 19 -0.12 -18.68 -4.47
N ALA A 20 -0.86 -17.80 -3.77
CA ALA A 20 -1.58 -16.70 -4.41
C ALA A 20 -0.68 -15.62 -5.03
N CYS A 21 0.57 -15.49 -4.57
CA CYS A 21 1.55 -14.55 -5.12
C CYS A 21 2.73 -15.37 -5.63
N ARG A 22 2.60 -15.96 -6.83
CA ARG A 22 3.73 -16.61 -7.52
C ARG A 22 4.76 -15.53 -7.90
N GLY A 23 5.66 -15.22 -6.97
CA GLY A 23 6.78 -14.29 -7.14
C GLY A 23 6.41 -12.80 -7.03
N GLN A 24 7.42 -11.94 -7.00
CA GLN A 24 7.34 -10.46 -6.96
C GLN A 24 6.43 -9.86 -8.06
N ILE A 25 6.10 -10.63 -9.08
CA ILE A 25 5.22 -10.27 -10.21
C ILE A 25 3.90 -9.69 -9.67
N LEU A 26 3.19 -10.40 -8.79
CA LEU A 26 1.88 -9.95 -8.33
C LEU A 26 1.93 -9.01 -7.12
N GLU A 27 3.13 -8.59 -6.70
CA GLU A 27 3.29 -7.76 -5.51
C GLU A 27 2.87 -6.31 -5.77
N ASP A 28 2.06 -5.76 -4.87
CA ASP A 28 1.72 -4.35 -4.87
C ASP A 28 2.79 -3.55 -4.11
N THR A 29 2.98 -2.29 -4.49
CA THR A 29 3.83 -1.32 -3.81
C THR A 29 3.12 0.01 -3.65
N LEU A 30 3.50 0.76 -2.62
CA LEU A 30 3.06 2.16 -2.44
C LEU A 30 3.92 3.12 -3.25
N PHE A 31 5.09 2.67 -3.71
CA PHE A 31 6.09 3.54 -4.31
C PHE A 31 6.03 3.54 -5.83
N PHE A 32 6.12 4.74 -6.37
CA PHE A 32 6.15 5.01 -7.79
C PHE A 32 7.58 5.33 -8.22
N GLU A 33 8.07 4.59 -9.21
CA GLU A 33 9.39 4.83 -9.84
C GLU A 33 9.35 6.07 -10.75
N SER A 34 8.19 6.34 -11.36
CA SER A 34 7.92 7.53 -12.17
C SER A 34 6.48 7.99 -11.97
N LEU A 35 6.21 9.27 -12.27
CA LEU A 35 4.86 9.82 -12.18
C LEU A 35 4.00 9.33 -13.35
N PRO A 36 2.80 8.78 -13.11
CA PRO A 36 1.91 8.32 -14.17
C PRO A 36 1.52 9.41 -15.17
N ASN A 37 1.37 9.02 -16.44
CA ASN A 37 0.81 9.86 -17.50
C ASN A 37 -0.39 9.14 -18.15
N PRO A 38 -1.62 9.66 -18.02
CA PRO A 38 -1.99 10.94 -17.40
C PRO A 38 -1.82 10.95 -15.86
N PRO A 39 -1.69 12.14 -15.25
CA PRO A 39 -1.64 12.27 -13.79
C PRO A 39 -2.89 11.69 -13.11
N LEU A 40 -2.71 11.07 -11.94
CA LEU A 40 -3.80 10.56 -11.13
C LEU A 40 -4.53 11.70 -10.40
N ASN A 41 -5.82 11.53 -10.13
CA ASN A 41 -6.60 12.43 -9.30
C ASN A 41 -6.24 12.28 -7.80
N ALA A 42 -5.14 12.93 -7.40
CA ALA A 42 -4.54 12.84 -6.07
C ALA A 42 -4.47 14.21 -5.37
N ASN A 43 -4.51 14.19 -4.04
CA ASN A 43 -4.33 15.38 -3.20
C ASN A 43 -2.87 15.61 -2.84
N LEU A 44 -2.03 14.58 -2.92
CA LEU A 44 -0.64 14.60 -2.53
C LEU A 44 0.21 13.78 -3.49
N VAL A 45 1.35 14.34 -3.88
CA VAL A 45 2.51 13.63 -4.43
C VAL A 45 3.71 14.03 -3.60
N ALA A 46 4.38 13.07 -2.96
CA ALA A 46 5.49 13.36 -2.05
C ALA A 46 6.51 12.22 -2.02
N LYS A 47 7.78 12.57 -1.81
CA LYS A 47 8.79 11.62 -1.35
C LYS A 47 8.65 11.46 0.16
N VAL A 48 8.58 10.21 0.62
CA VAL A 48 8.41 9.88 2.04
C VAL A 48 9.41 8.83 2.50
N SER A 49 9.65 8.80 3.81
CA SER A 49 10.21 7.64 4.52
C SER A 49 9.09 6.97 5.31
N LEU A 50 9.13 5.64 5.43
CA LEU A 50 8.22 4.85 6.25
C LEU A 50 8.91 4.37 7.52
N PRO A 51 9.07 5.21 8.58
CA PRO A 51 9.75 4.81 9.81
C PRO A 51 9.13 3.60 10.50
N GLU A 52 7.81 3.45 10.39
CA GLU A 52 7.06 2.35 11.00
C GLU A 52 6.01 1.81 10.01
N VAL A 53 6.07 0.51 9.75
CA VAL A 53 5.14 -0.19 8.87
C VAL A 53 4.46 -1.33 9.64
N SER A 54 3.15 -1.42 9.49
CA SER A 54 2.32 -2.51 10.00
C SER A 54 1.41 -3.05 8.89
N ARG A 55 0.60 -4.05 9.20
CA ARG A 55 -0.31 -4.66 8.23
C ARG A 55 -1.46 -3.70 7.91
N GLY A 56 -1.38 -3.07 6.73
CA GLY A 56 -2.40 -2.16 6.21
C GLY A 56 -2.28 -0.72 6.70
N THR A 57 -1.26 -0.43 7.50
CA THR A 57 -0.98 0.90 8.01
C THR A 57 0.52 1.18 8.03
N ALA A 58 0.90 2.45 7.94
CA ALA A 58 2.27 2.90 8.16
C ALA A 58 2.27 4.34 8.68
N THR A 59 3.39 4.77 9.24
CA THR A 59 3.69 6.19 9.44
C THR A 59 4.56 6.64 8.27
N ALA A 60 4.22 7.77 7.65
CA ALA A 60 5.07 8.40 6.65
C ALA A 60 5.60 9.75 7.12
N GLU A 61 6.92 9.88 7.10
CA GLU A 61 7.61 11.16 7.21
C GLU A 61 7.74 11.80 5.83
N ILE A 62 7.28 13.04 5.68
CA ILE A 62 7.40 13.78 4.42
C ILE A 62 8.85 14.26 4.23
N ILE A 63 9.58 13.66 3.29
CA ILE A 63 10.94 14.11 2.93
C ILE A 63 10.85 15.32 1.99
N GLN A 64 9.92 15.28 1.04
CA GLN A 64 9.71 16.32 0.04
C GLN A 64 8.27 16.30 -0.46
N VAL A 65 7.64 17.48 -0.50
CA VAL A 65 6.34 17.66 -1.17
C VAL A 65 6.61 18.02 -2.64
N LEU A 66 6.05 17.26 -3.57
CA LEU A 66 6.10 17.55 -5.01
C LEU A 66 4.84 18.30 -5.44
N THR A 67 3.67 17.83 -4.98
CA THR A 67 2.38 18.47 -5.21
C THR A 67 1.49 18.25 -3.99
N THR A 68 0.74 19.25 -3.56
CA THR A 68 -0.30 19.08 -2.53
C THR A 68 -1.46 20.03 -2.74
N SER A 69 -2.67 19.63 -2.36
CA SER A 69 -3.86 20.48 -2.33
C SER A 69 -4.11 21.15 -0.97
N THR A 70 -3.23 20.97 0.03
CA THR A 70 -3.37 21.55 1.38
C THR A 70 -2.03 22.05 1.91
N THR A 71 -2.06 23.13 2.71
CA THR A 71 -0.87 23.69 3.37
C THR A 71 -0.48 22.92 4.65
N GLU A 72 -1.32 22.01 5.12
CA GLU A 72 -1.06 21.24 6.34
C GLU A 72 0.02 20.17 6.17
N ILE A 73 0.38 19.82 4.93
CA ILE A 73 1.38 18.82 4.58
C ILE A 73 2.67 19.53 4.17
N TYR A 74 3.73 19.33 4.95
CA TYR A 74 5.04 19.93 4.72
C TYR A 74 6.16 19.00 5.16
N LYS A 75 7.39 19.30 4.73
CA LYS A 75 8.59 18.51 5.01
C LYS A 75 8.84 18.31 6.51
N GLY A 76 9.24 17.09 6.90
CA GLY A 76 9.55 16.69 8.28
C GLY A 76 8.32 16.32 9.11
N LYS A 77 7.11 16.46 8.57
CA LYS A 77 5.87 16.09 9.26
C LYS A 77 5.55 14.61 9.04
N ASN A 78 5.00 13.98 10.08
CA ASN A 78 4.54 12.60 10.04
C ASN A 78 3.03 12.52 9.82
N PHE A 79 2.62 11.58 8.98
CA PHE A 79 1.21 11.27 8.76
C PHE A 79 0.95 9.77 8.83
N PRO A 80 -0.18 9.34 9.42
CA PRO A 80 -0.63 7.98 9.24
C PRO A 80 -0.99 7.73 7.77
N ILE A 81 -0.62 6.56 7.29
CA ILE A 81 -1.00 5.99 6.00
C ILE A 81 -1.89 4.78 6.26
N LYS A 82 -2.99 4.67 5.49
CA LYS A 82 -3.82 3.46 5.43
C LYS A 82 -3.86 2.91 4.02
N PHE A 83 -3.63 1.61 3.85
CA PHE A 83 -3.63 0.95 2.56
C PHE A 83 -4.20 -0.46 2.67
N ARG A 84 -4.68 -1.01 1.55
CA ARG A 84 -5.11 -2.41 1.50
C ARG A 84 -3.89 -3.30 1.65
N PHE A 85 -3.89 -4.16 2.65
CA PHE A 85 -2.89 -5.21 2.83
C PHE A 85 -3.45 -6.56 2.41
N SER A 86 -2.67 -7.31 1.62
CA SER A 86 -3.00 -8.66 1.19
C SER A 86 -1.78 -9.56 1.30
N SER A 87 -1.94 -10.86 1.01
CA SER A 87 -0.79 -11.76 0.86
C SER A 87 0.18 -11.32 -0.23
N CYS A 88 -0.25 -10.49 -1.19
CA CYS A 88 0.60 -9.92 -2.24
C CYS A 88 1.06 -8.50 -1.92
N GLY A 89 1.04 -8.11 -0.65
CA GLY A 89 1.56 -6.84 -0.19
C GLY A 89 0.53 -5.70 -0.19
N PRO A 90 1.02 -4.45 -0.11
CA PRO A 90 2.44 -4.07 -0.15
C PRO A 90 3.22 -4.49 1.09
N ASN A 91 4.43 -5.05 0.91
CA ASN A 91 5.31 -5.54 1.98
C ASN A 91 6.51 -4.61 2.23
N HIS A 92 6.23 -3.36 2.59
CA HIS A 92 7.30 -2.41 2.91
C HIS A 92 8.01 -2.76 4.22
N LYS A 93 9.28 -2.37 4.30
CA LYS A 93 10.09 -2.47 5.52
C LYS A 93 10.14 -1.12 6.22
N ASN A 94 10.37 -1.14 7.53
CA ASN A 94 10.70 0.08 8.27
C ASN A 94 11.93 0.76 7.65
N GLY A 95 11.87 2.09 7.51
CA GLY A 95 12.89 2.92 6.87
C GLY A 95 12.85 2.90 5.34
N ALA A 96 11.87 2.24 4.71
CA ALA A 96 11.76 2.28 3.25
C ALA A 96 11.38 3.68 2.78
N GLU A 97 12.04 4.15 1.71
CA GLU A 97 11.78 5.46 1.11
C GLU A 97 11.27 5.32 -0.32
N GLY A 98 10.42 6.26 -0.73
CA GLY A 98 9.94 6.33 -2.10
C GLY A 98 8.96 7.47 -2.34
N ILE A 99 8.54 7.61 -3.59
CA ILE A 99 7.49 8.55 -3.97
C ILE A 99 6.14 7.88 -3.81
N ILE A 100 5.24 8.50 -3.04
CA ILE A 100 3.83 8.10 -2.96
C ILE A 100 2.95 9.09 -3.71
N ILE A 101 1.83 8.59 -4.22
CA ILE A 101 0.72 9.38 -4.73
C ILE A 101 -0.49 9.02 -3.88
N ALA A 102 -1.14 10.00 -3.27
CA ALA A 102 -2.18 9.74 -2.27
C ALA A 102 -3.37 10.71 -2.35
N LYS A 103 -4.53 10.20 -1.95
CA LYS A 103 -5.63 11.04 -1.48
C LYS A 103 -5.47 11.31 0.00
N THR A 104 -6.01 12.43 0.45
CA THR A 104 -6.07 12.79 1.86
C THR A 104 -7.50 12.60 2.36
N GLY A 105 -7.66 12.08 3.57
CA GLY A 105 -8.96 12.00 4.24
C GLY A 105 -8.82 12.23 5.73
N ILE A 106 -9.95 12.40 6.41
CA ILE A 106 -10.00 12.52 7.86
C ILE A 106 -10.47 11.17 8.43
N ASP A 107 -9.76 10.63 9.43
CA ASP A 107 -10.22 9.42 10.12
C ASP A 107 -11.29 9.72 11.18
N GLY A 108 -11.83 8.66 11.81
CA GLY A 108 -12.83 8.81 12.87
C GLY A 108 -12.35 9.55 14.13
N GLU A 109 -11.05 9.84 14.24
CA GLU A 109 -10.46 10.63 15.33
C GLU A 109 -10.19 12.09 14.89
N GLY A 110 -10.60 12.49 13.68
CA GLY A 110 -10.37 13.84 13.18
C GLY A 110 -8.96 14.09 12.65
N ARG A 111 -8.13 13.04 12.49
CA ARG A 111 -6.75 13.19 12.02
C ARG A 111 -6.67 13.10 10.50
N LEU A 112 -5.79 13.91 9.91
CA LEU A 112 -5.43 13.79 8.50
C LEU A 112 -4.67 12.48 8.26
N VAL A 113 -5.19 11.65 7.36
CA VAL A 113 -4.64 10.36 6.96
C VAL A 113 -4.39 10.35 5.45
N LEU A 114 -3.27 9.74 5.05
CA LEU A 114 -2.93 9.53 3.64
C LEU A 114 -3.43 8.16 3.18
N TYR A 115 -4.16 8.15 2.07
CA TYR A 115 -4.64 6.95 1.41
C TYR A 115 -3.93 6.84 0.05
N PRO A 116 -2.85 6.06 -0.05
CA PRO A 116 -2.02 6.00 -1.24
C PRO A 116 -2.68 5.15 -2.33
N TYR A 117 -2.43 5.55 -3.58
CA TYR A 117 -2.55 4.65 -4.72
C TYR A 117 -1.50 3.55 -4.59
N MET A 118 -1.83 2.35 -5.06
CA MET A 118 -0.90 1.23 -5.11
C MET A 118 -0.58 0.88 -6.55
N ARG A 119 0.65 0.47 -6.82
CA ARG A 119 1.09 -0.01 -8.13
C ARG A 119 1.49 -1.46 -8.02
N ARG A 120 1.08 -2.31 -8.95
CA ARG A 120 1.57 -3.68 -9.06
C ARG A 120 2.87 -3.74 -9.86
N TYR A 121 3.85 -4.50 -9.38
CA TYR A 121 5.15 -4.62 -10.06
C TYR A 121 5.07 -5.29 -11.44
N SER A 122 4.18 -6.27 -11.67
CA SER A 122 4.16 -7.02 -12.94
C SER A 122 3.74 -6.25 -14.18
N ASP A 123 2.76 -5.37 -14.02
CA ASP A 123 1.99 -4.80 -15.12
C ASP A 123 1.71 -3.30 -14.92
N ASP A 124 2.35 -2.69 -13.91
CA ASP A 124 2.17 -1.29 -13.52
C ASP A 124 0.72 -0.91 -13.23
N ARG A 125 -0.16 -1.89 -12.99
CA ARG A 125 -1.56 -1.62 -12.73
C ARG A 125 -1.69 -0.79 -11.45
N ILE A 126 -2.36 0.35 -11.57
CA ILE A 126 -2.61 1.26 -10.47
C ILE A 126 -3.98 0.95 -9.84
N THR A 127 -3.99 0.70 -8.54
CA THR A 127 -5.19 0.51 -7.74
C THR A 127 -5.48 1.80 -6.96
N PRO A 128 -6.71 2.35 -7.06
CA PRO A 128 -7.08 3.54 -6.31
C PRO A 128 -7.14 3.27 -4.80
N PRO A 129 -6.91 4.30 -3.97
CA PRO A 129 -7.04 4.18 -2.52
C PRO A 129 -8.48 3.85 -2.11
N HIS A 130 -8.60 3.08 -1.03
CA HIS A 130 -9.87 2.89 -0.33
C HIS A 130 -9.96 3.91 0.79
N LEU A 131 -10.89 4.86 0.68
CA LEU A 131 -11.14 5.86 1.71
C LEU A 131 -12.10 5.26 2.74
N ASP A 132 -11.78 5.38 4.02
CA ASP A 132 -12.67 4.95 5.12
C ASP A 132 -13.87 5.91 5.33
N THR A 133 -14.19 6.75 4.34
CA THR A 133 -15.18 7.83 4.44
C THR A 133 -16.64 7.40 4.29
N ASP A 134 -16.90 6.11 4.08
CA ASP A 134 -18.24 5.55 3.84
C ASP A 134 -18.88 4.90 5.10
N ARG A 135 -18.63 5.45 6.29
CA ARG A 135 -19.34 5.06 7.52
C ARG A 135 -20.01 6.25 8.21
#